data_AF-A0A2D6DCD4-F1
#
_entry.id   AF-A0A2D6DCD4-F1
#
_cell.length_a   1.000
_cell.length_b   1.000
_cell.length_c   1.000
_cell.angle_alpha   90.00
_cell.angle_beta   90.00
_cell.angle_gamma   90.00
#
_symmetry.space_group_name_H-M   'P 1'
#
loop_
_entity.id
_entity.type
_entity.pdbx_description
1 polymer ?
#
loop_
_entity_poly.entity_id
_entity_poly.type
_entity_poly.pdbx_seq_one_letter_code
_entity_poly.pdbx_strand_id
1 'polypeptide(L)'
;MNVKTSALIAALTLTASASFAASSNNIQDDYYDAKAQAKALSAQLETMGVESNPNVEFAQPTTLSQKLNAYEAKIDELQGQFDAVRASN
;
A
#
# COMPACT_ATOMS: atom_id res chain seq x y z
N MET A 1 37.16 4.57 20.42
CA MET A 1 35.77 4.61 20.89
C MET A 1 35.04 5.71 20.12
N ASN A 2 33.79 5.44 19.71
CA ASN A 2 32.76 6.39 19.26
C ASN A 2 32.61 6.60 17.73
N VAL A 3 32.12 5.57 17.04
CA VAL A 3 31.29 5.74 15.84
C VAL A 3 29.98 6.43 16.25
N LYS A 4 29.99 7.77 16.26
CA LYS A 4 28.81 8.59 16.52
C LYS A 4 28.35 9.20 15.21
N THR A 5 27.51 8.49 14.47
CA THR A 5 26.47 9.17 13.68
C THR A 5 25.32 8.19 13.49
N SER A 6 24.45 8.11 14.50
CA SER A 6 23.09 7.62 14.31
C SER A 6 22.43 8.53 13.28
N ALA A 7 22.39 8.08 12.03
CA ALA A 7 21.62 8.75 10.99
C ALA A 7 20.16 8.67 11.41
N LEU A 8 19.55 9.84 11.61
CA LEU A 8 18.14 10.01 11.91
C LEU A 8 17.31 9.26 10.86
N ILE A 9 16.72 8.13 11.24
CA ILE A 9 15.59 7.57 10.52
C ILE A 9 14.43 8.51 10.84
N ALA A 10 14.18 9.45 9.93
CA ALA A 10 12.97 10.26 9.94
C ALA A 10 11.79 9.30 9.82
N ALA A 11 11.24 8.91 10.97
CA ALA A 11 9.99 8.17 11.06
C ALA A 11 8.88 9.06 10.50
N LEU A 12 8.66 8.94 9.19
CA LEU A 12 7.47 9.41 8.50
C LEU A 12 6.31 8.57 9.04
N THR A 13 5.78 8.94 10.20
CA THR A 13 4.53 8.40 10.75
C THR A 13 3.37 8.92 9.92
N LEU A 14 3.25 8.43 8.68
CA LEU A 14 1.98 8.45 7.97
C LEU A 14 1.08 7.40 8.61
N THR A 15 0.46 7.77 9.73
CA THR A 15 -0.80 7.11 10.12
C THR A 15 -1.87 7.60 9.15
N ALA A 16 -1.83 7.08 7.94
CA ALA A 16 -2.94 7.18 7.02
C ALA A 16 -4.01 6.20 7.50
N SER A 17 -4.68 6.55 8.60
CA SER A 17 -6.03 6.05 8.89
C SER A 17 -6.96 6.74 7.91
N ALA A 18 -6.81 6.34 6.65
CA ALA A 18 -7.60 6.70 5.52
C ALA A 18 -9.01 6.12 5.72
N SER A 19 -9.80 6.80 6.55
CA SER A 19 -11.24 6.63 6.60
C SER A 19 -11.81 7.23 5.31
N PHE A 20 -11.65 6.53 4.20
CA PHE A 20 -12.32 6.84 2.94
C PHE A 20 -13.67 6.13 2.94
N ALA A 21 -14.61 6.71 3.69
CA ALA A 21 -16.03 6.48 3.44
C ALA A 21 -16.40 7.18 2.12
N ALA A 22 -16.07 6.57 0.99
CA ALA A 22 -16.55 6.99 -0.32
C ALA A 22 -18.04 6.66 -0.44
N SER A 23 -18.90 7.60 -0.02
CA SER A 23 -20.34 7.55 -0.28
C SER A 23 -20.60 8.01 -1.72
N SER A 24 -20.22 7.19 -2.69
CA SER A 24 -20.73 7.22 -4.06
C SER A 24 -20.54 5.84 -4.64
N ASN A 25 -21.65 5.16 -4.91
CA ASN A 25 -21.74 3.74 -5.27
C ASN A 25 -21.22 3.47 -6.70
N ASN A 26 -19.98 3.85 -6.98
CA ASN A 26 -19.33 3.74 -8.28
C ASN A 26 -18.09 2.85 -8.16
N ILE A 27 -18.27 1.57 -8.49
CA ILE A 27 -17.22 0.54 -8.48
C ILE A 27 -16.00 0.94 -9.33
N GLN A 28 -16.19 1.81 -10.33
CA GLN A 28 -15.09 2.33 -11.13
C GLN A 28 -14.20 3.29 -10.33
N ASP A 29 -14.79 4.15 -9.51
CA ASP A 29 -14.07 5.09 -8.64
C ASP A 29 -13.36 4.31 -7.54
N ASP A 30 -14.07 3.37 -6.89
CA ASP A 30 -13.50 2.47 -5.88
C ASP A 30 -12.29 1.69 -6.42
N TYR A 31 -12.36 1.23 -7.68
CA TYR A 31 -11.23 0.58 -8.35
C TYR A 31 -10.03 1.50 -8.54
N TYR A 32 -10.25 2.76 -8.95
CA TYR A 32 -9.16 3.73 -9.13
C TYR A 32 -8.54 4.12 -7.80
N ASP A 33 -9.35 4.27 -6.76
CA ASP A 33 -8.91 4.57 -5.40
C ASP A 33 -8.08 3.40 -4.84
N ALA A 34 -8.56 2.16 -4.97
CA ALA A 34 -7.81 0.98 -4.54
C ALA A 34 -6.46 0.85 -5.29
N LYS A 35 -6.44 1.13 -6.59
CA LYS A 35 -5.20 1.16 -7.37
C LYS A 35 -4.23 2.25 -6.89
N ALA A 36 -4.74 3.44 -6.57
CA ALA A 36 -3.92 4.53 -6.03
C ALA A 36 -3.36 4.17 -4.66
N GLN A 37 -4.15 3.53 -3.81
CA GLN A 37 -3.75 3.07 -2.48
C GLN A 37 -2.66 2.00 -2.54
N ALA A 38 -2.80 0.99 -3.39
CA ALA A 38 -1.77 -0.03 -3.60
C ALA A 38 -0.42 0.62 -4.02
N LYS A 39 -0.48 1.60 -4.93
CA LYS A 39 0.71 2.35 -5.35
C LYS A 39 1.34 3.15 -4.21
N ALA A 40 0.53 3.80 -3.38
CA ALA A 40 1.03 4.58 -2.25
C ALA A 40 1.71 3.68 -1.20
N LEU A 41 1.09 2.54 -0.85
CA LEU A 41 1.68 1.55 0.07
C LEU A 41 2.97 0.97 -0.47
N SER A 42 3.01 0.65 -1.77
CA SER A 42 4.21 0.13 -2.41
C SER A 42 5.35 1.15 -2.40
N ALA A 43 5.08 2.42 -2.72
CA ALA A 43 6.09 3.49 -2.61
C ALA A 43 6.59 3.64 -1.17
N GLN A 44 5.71 3.50 -0.18
CA GLN A 44 6.09 3.55 1.23
C GLN A 44 6.98 2.36 1.63
N LEU A 45 6.64 1.15 1.21
CA LEU A 45 7.49 -0.04 1.38
C LEU A 45 8.86 0.15 0.73
N GLU A 46 8.90 0.72 -0.47
CA GLU A 46 10.14 1.03 -1.17
C GLU A 46 11.00 2.05 -0.39
N THR A 47 10.39 3.06 0.23
CA THR A 47 11.12 3.98 1.13
C THR A 47 11.69 3.31 2.38
N MET A 48 11.12 2.18 2.79
CA MET A 48 11.64 1.34 3.88
C MET A 48 12.63 0.27 3.39
N GLY A 49 12.97 0.27 2.10
CA GLY A 49 13.90 -0.68 1.49
C GLY A 49 13.27 -2.04 1.15
N VAL A 50 11.94 -2.14 1.09
CA VAL A 50 11.22 -3.36 0.71
C VAL A 50 10.73 -3.26 -0.73
N GLU A 51 11.19 -4.20 -1.55
CA GLU A 51 10.72 -4.34 -2.92
C GLU A 51 9.27 -4.84 -2.91
N SER A 52 8.37 -4.05 -3.49
CA SER A 52 6.95 -4.36 -3.54
C SER A 52 6.39 -4.02 -4.92
N ASN A 53 5.46 -4.84 -5.40
CA ASN A 53 4.79 -4.61 -6.68
C ASN A 53 3.34 -4.18 -6.44
N PRO A 54 2.93 -2.96 -6.83
CA PRO A 54 1.56 -2.49 -6.65
C PRO A 54 0.61 -2.95 -7.76
N ASN A 55 1.13 -3.58 -8.82
CA ASN A 55 0.32 -3.97 -9.96
C ASN A 55 -0.33 -5.33 -9.73
N VAL A 56 -1.61 -5.42 -10.11
CA VAL A 56 -2.34 -6.68 -10.22
C VAL A 56 -2.38 -7.10 -11.68
N GLU A 57 -1.89 -8.31 -11.97
CA GLU A 57 -1.98 -8.90 -13.30
C GLU A 57 -3.31 -9.64 -13.47
N PHE A 58 -4.01 -9.34 -14.56
CA PHE A 58 -5.25 -10.02 -14.91
C PHE A 58 -5.00 -10.91 -16.13
N ALA A 59 -4.89 -12.22 -15.91
CA ALA A 59 -4.64 -13.19 -16.99
C ALA A 59 -5.80 -13.33 -17.98
N GLN A 60 -7.00 -12.83 -17.63
CA GLN A 60 -8.24 -12.94 -18.40
C GLN A 60 -9.03 -11.62 -18.29
N PRO A 61 -9.97 -11.33 -19.22
CA PRO A 61 -10.85 -10.19 -19.10
C PRO A 61 -11.73 -10.32 -17.86
N THR A 62 -11.43 -9.53 -16.84
CA THR A 62 -12.12 -9.47 -15.54
C THR A 62 -13.10 -8.31 -15.47
N THR A 63 -14.19 -8.51 -14.72
CA THR A 63 -15.16 -7.45 -14.43
C THR A 63 -14.57 -6.42 -13.46
N LEU A 64 -15.15 -5.21 -13.40
CA LEU A 64 -14.65 -4.17 -12.49
C LEU A 64 -14.67 -4.62 -11.02
N SER A 65 -15.72 -5.32 -10.58
CA SER A 65 -15.79 -5.86 -9.23
C SER A 65 -14.69 -6.89 -8.94
N GLN A 66 -14.34 -7.73 -9.92
CA GLN A 66 -13.22 -8.67 -9.78
C GLN A 66 -11.87 -7.94 -9.72
N LYS A 67 -11.72 -6.86 -10.49
CA LYS A 67 -10.51 -6.04 -10.46
C LYS A 67 -10.37 -5.32 -9.12
N LEU A 68 -11.45 -4.74 -8.61
CA LEU A 68 -11.49 -4.09 -7.30
C LEU A 68 -11.08 -5.08 -6.21
N ASN A 69 -11.73 -6.24 -6.15
CA ASN A 69 -11.42 -7.27 -5.15
C ASN A 69 -9.95 -7.72 -5.21
N ALA A 70 -9.38 -7.84 -6.41
CA ALA A 70 -7.98 -8.19 -6.57
C ALA A 70 -7.03 -7.07 -6.09
N TYR A 71 -7.39 -5.79 -6.26
CA TYR A 71 -6.62 -4.68 -5.71
C TYR A 71 -6.80 -4.54 -4.18
N GLU A 72 -7.98 -4.80 -3.62
CA GLU A 72 -8.18 -4.87 -2.18
C GLU A 72 -7.30 -5.96 -1.55
N ALA A 73 -7.32 -7.18 -2.10
CA ALA A 73 -6.44 -8.25 -1.65
C ALA A 73 -4.94 -7.87 -1.74
N LYS A 74 -4.57 -7.07 -2.77
CA LYS A 74 -3.21 -6.56 -2.93
C LYS A 74 -2.86 -5.49 -1.91
N ILE A 75 -3.80 -4.63 -1.57
CA ILE A 75 -3.65 -3.64 -0.50
C ILE A 75 -3.41 -4.36 0.82
N ASP A 76 -4.19 -5.38 1.15
CA ASP A 76 -4.04 -6.16 2.39
C ASP A 76 -2.66 -6.84 2.45
N GLU A 77 -2.17 -7.39 1.34
CA GLU A 77 -0.82 -7.96 1.23
C GLU A 77 0.26 -6.91 1.52
N LEU A 78 0.17 -5.74 0.89
CA LEU A 78 1.13 -4.64 1.07
C LEU A 78 1.06 -4.04 2.48
N GLN A 79 -0.13 -3.95 3.06
CA GLN A 79 -0.30 -3.53 4.46
C GLN A 79 0.35 -4.55 5.41
N GLY A 80 0.17 -5.84 5.17
CA GLY A 80 0.84 -6.88 5.95
C GLY A 80 2.37 -6.77 5.88
N GLN A 81 2.93 -6.48 4.70
CA GLN A 81 4.36 -6.20 4.55
C GLN A 81 4.77 -4.95 5.30
N PHE A 82 3.96 -3.89 5.22
CA PHE A 82 4.25 -2.62 5.89
C PHE A 82 4.30 -2.81 7.40
N ASP A 83 3.30 -3.49 7.97
CA ASP A 83 3.22 -3.78 9.39
C ASP A 83 4.34 -4.71 9.85
N ALA A 84 4.73 -5.70 9.04
CA ALA A 84 5.86 -6.57 9.34
C ALA A 84 7.19 -5.80 9.40
N VAL A 85 7.42 -4.90 8.43
CA VAL A 85 8.63 -4.05 8.41
C VAL A 85 8.63 -3.08 9.58
N ARG A 86 7.47 -2.48 9.88
CA ARG A 86 7.30 -1.56 11.00
C ARG A 86 7.49 -2.26 12.35
N ALA A 87 7.07 -3.51 12.49
CA ALA A 87 7.29 -4.30 13.70
C ALA A 87 8.74 -4.80 13.84
N SER A 88 9.47 -4.89 12.73
CA SER A 88 10.86 -5.36 12.69
C SER A 88 11.90 -4.24 12.86
N ASN A 89 11.49 -2.97 12.78
CA ASN A 89 12.32 -1.78 13.02
C ASN A 89 11.99 -1.14 14.38
#